data_AF-G9NYE3-F1
#
_entry.id   AF-G9NYE3-F1
#
_cell.length_a   1.000
_cell.length_b   1.000
_cell.length_c   1.000
_cell.angle_alpha   90.00
_cell.angle_beta   90.00
_cell.angle_gamma   90.00
#
_symmetry.space_group_name_H-M   'P 1'
#
loop_
_entity.id
_entity.type
_entity.pdbx_description
1 polymer ?
#
loop_
_entity_poly.entity_id
_entity_poly.type
_entity_poly.pdbx_seq_one_letter_code
_entity_poly.pdbx_strand_id
1 'polypeptide(L)'
;MAQEYKLKGVTSLSLKPGQKQEAEVEGIQDAKVLLVGLQTGGKAEVQAIGAKCTHYGAPLAKGILTTGGRLTCPWHGACFSAKSGDVEDGPALDSLQVFPLTERDGGFYITGEEAAIKGGRRKPNFQCSVSSDAQERVVVVGGGSGALGLVEGLREKGYTGHITIISKEGYLPIDRPKLSKALITDSSKLAWRDKSWFDSGSVEWVDGEVNSVDFSGRQVVTASGSKVPYTKLVLATGGTPRELPLQGFKVLGNIFTLRTVHDTKKIVDAIGEKGKKIVIIGSSFIGMEIANATGADNSVTVVGMEKVPLERVLGEQVGAGIQKALEGKGIKFYLSAGVDRAEPSASDPSKVGAVYLKDGTKLDADLVILGVGVSPETSYLRDNSAVELQKDGSLQTDENFAVKGLKDVYAVGDIATYPYHGPGGNGGLVRIEHWNVAQNAGRAVATHIVNPSASTTYFIPVFWSALGAQLRYSGNTIASGWDDVVLDGDVGAGKWLAYYTKGETVVAVASQGRDPAVMQVSELLRLGRAPTKSQLKGGVDIFSIDVSA
;
A
#
# COMPACT_ATOMS: atom_id res chain seq x y z
N MET A 1 -29.83 1.74 19.65
CA MET A 1 -30.48 3.02 20.02
C MET A 1 -29.38 3.99 20.41
N ALA A 2 -29.33 5.15 19.76
CA ALA A 2 -28.36 6.19 20.08
C ALA A 2 -28.65 6.78 21.47
N GLN A 3 -27.59 7.05 22.24
CA GLN A 3 -27.64 7.65 23.55
C GLN A 3 -26.60 8.77 23.64
N GLU A 4 -26.76 9.66 24.62
CA GLU A 4 -25.83 10.74 24.91
C GLU A 4 -24.82 10.27 25.96
N TYR A 5 -23.52 10.46 25.70
CA TYR A 5 -22.44 10.06 26.59
C TYR A 5 -21.52 11.24 26.87
N LYS A 6 -21.21 11.46 28.14
CA LYS A 6 -20.31 12.53 28.58
C LYS A 6 -18.86 12.22 28.19
N LEU A 7 -18.12 13.23 27.78
CA LEU A 7 -16.69 13.13 27.50
C LEU A 7 -15.87 13.50 28.75
N LYS A 8 -14.91 12.65 29.12
CA LYS A 8 -14.01 12.92 30.24
C LYS A 8 -12.85 13.82 29.82
N GLY A 9 -12.46 14.74 30.71
CA GLY A 9 -11.28 15.60 30.52
C GLY A 9 -11.45 16.70 29.48
N VAL A 10 -12.66 16.93 28.96
CA VAL A 10 -12.99 18.03 28.05
C VAL A 10 -13.54 19.18 28.89
N THR A 11 -12.88 20.34 28.84
CA THR A 11 -13.26 21.54 29.60
C THR A 11 -13.83 22.65 28.72
N SER A 12 -13.63 22.59 27.41
CA SER A 12 -14.18 23.51 26.41
C SER A 12 -14.14 22.91 25.01
N LEU A 13 -15.02 23.38 24.11
CA LEU A 13 -14.94 23.12 22.66
C LEU A 13 -14.25 24.27 21.94
N SER A 14 -13.06 24.64 22.39
CA SER A 14 -12.29 25.79 21.86
C SER A 14 -11.01 25.38 21.13
N LEU A 15 -10.97 24.17 20.56
CA LEU A 15 -9.81 23.71 19.79
C LEU A 15 -9.66 24.57 18.53
N LYS A 16 -8.47 25.14 18.35
CA LYS A 16 -8.15 25.89 17.12
C LYS A 16 -8.04 24.91 15.93
N PRO A 17 -8.27 25.38 14.69
CA PRO A 17 -7.99 24.58 13.50
C PRO A 17 -6.62 23.91 13.55
N GLY A 18 -6.56 22.60 13.27
CA GLY A 18 -5.32 21.80 13.35
C GLY A 18 -5.01 21.23 14.74
N GLN A 19 -5.70 21.66 15.79
CA GLN A 19 -5.60 21.06 17.12
C GLN A 19 -6.49 19.83 17.25
N LYS A 20 -6.06 18.91 18.10
CA LYS A 20 -6.76 17.66 18.37
C LYS A 20 -6.63 17.28 19.84
N GLN A 21 -7.68 16.70 20.40
CA GLN A 21 -7.72 16.22 21.77
C GLN A 21 -8.43 14.86 21.81
N GLU A 22 -7.78 13.85 22.35
CA GLU A 22 -8.43 12.56 22.61
C GLU A 22 -9.23 12.65 23.92
N ALA A 23 -10.44 12.11 23.92
CA ALA A 23 -11.31 12.08 25.09
C ALA A 23 -11.90 10.68 25.30
N GLU A 24 -11.96 10.24 26.56
CA GLU A 24 -12.66 9.01 26.94
C GLU A 24 -14.17 9.25 27.01
N VAL A 25 -14.94 8.23 26.66
CA VAL A 25 -16.40 8.27 26.70
C VAL A 25 -16.89 7.65 28.02
N GLU A 26 -17.54 8.45 28.86
CA GLU A 26 -18.06 8.00 30.15
C GLU A 26 -19.14 6.92 29.96
N GLY A 27 -19.10 5.87 30.79
CA GLY A 27 -20.04 4.76 30.72
C GLY A 27 -19.72 3.69 29.67
N ILE A 28 -18.72 3.91 28.79
CA ILE A 28 -18.31 2.91 27.79
C ILE A 28 -16.83 2.54 28.01
N GLN A 29 -16.59 1.28 28.38
CA GLN A 29 -15.23 0.79 28.63
C GLN A 29 -14.34 0.88 27.37
N ASP A 30 -13.12 1.39 27.55
CA ASP A 30 -12.06 1.53 26.53
C ASP A 30 -12.46 2.33 25.27
N ALA A 31 -13.56 3.10 25.35
CA ALA A 31 -14.05 3.93 24.26
C ALA A 31 -13.43 5.33 24.29
N LYS A 32 -12.93 5.75 23.14
CA LYS A 32 -12.35 7.08 22.94
C LYS A 32 -12.84 7.70 21.63
N VAL A 33 -13.00 9.01 21.65
CA VAL A 33 -13.19 9.84 20.45
C VAL A 33 -12.05 10.85 20.34
N LEU A 34 -11.81 11.31 19.12
CA LEU A 34 -10.89 12.40 18.84
C LEU A 34 -11.71 13.65 18.54
N LEU A 35 -11.54 14.67 19.38
CA LEU A 35 -12.00 16.02 19.11
C LEU A 35 -10.98 16.69 18.20
N VAL A 36 -11.44 17.29 17.10
CA VAL A 36 -10.61 17.99 16.13
C VAL A 36 -11.14 19.40 15.92
N GLY A 37 -10.26 20.40 16.04
CA GLY A 37 -10.57 21.77 15.69
C GLY A 37 -10.49 21.97 14.18
N LEU A 38 -11.53 22.56 13.60
CA LEU A 38 -11.70 22.77 12.16
C LEU A 38 -12.10 24.22 11.87
N GLN A 39 -11.91 24.63 10.62
CA GLN A 39 -12.44 25.87 10.08
C GLN A 39 -13.54 25.55 9.08
N THR A 40 -14.81 25.83 9.42
CA THR A 40 -15.96 25.62 8.53
C THR A 40 -16.62 26.97 8.23
N GLY A 41 -16.70 27.35 6.96
CA GLY A 41 -17.42 28.58 6.57
C GLY A 41 -16.93 29.86 7.27
N GLY A 42 -15.63 29.93 7.60
CA GLY A 42 -15.04 31.07 8.32
C GLY A 42 -15.19 31.05 9.84
N LYS A 43 -15.80 30.01 10.43
CA LYS A 43 -15.94 29.83 11.88
C LYS A 43 -15.10 28.66 12.38
N ALA A 44 -14.54 28.82 13.57
CA ALA A 44 -13.88 27.73 14.28
C ALA A 44 -14.95 26.80 14.85
N GLU A 45 -14.81 25.50 14.60
CA GLU A 45 -15.73 24.46 15.06
C GLU A 45 -14.93 23.27 15.59
N VAL A 46 -15.53 22.50 16.50
CA VAL A 46 -14.95 21.25 16.98
C VAL A 46 -15.82 20.09 16.50
N GLN A 47 -15.19 19.09 15.88
CA GLN A 47 -15.84 17.86 15.45
C GLN A 47 -15.35 16.70 16.33
N ALA A 48 -16.25 15.80 16.72
CA ALA A 48 -15.89 14.52 17.31
C ALA A 48 -15.89 13.42 16.24
N ILE A 49 -14.78 12.70 16.13
CA ILE A 49 -14.61 11.58 15.21
C ILE A 49 -14.02 10.36 15.92
N GLY A 50 -14.03 9.20 15.27
CA GLY A 50 -13.37 7.99 15.79
C GLY A 50 -11.88 8.21 16.09
N ALA A 51 -11.40 7.71 17.23
CA ALA A 51 -10.02 7.96 17.70
C ALA A 51 -8.93 7.11 17.04
N LYS A 52 -9.30 6.07 16.30
CA LYS A 52 -8.37 5.10 15.71
C LYS A 52 -8.49 5.06 14.20
N CYS A 53 -7.35 4.98 13.52
CA CYS A 53 -7.29 4.81 12.07
C CYS A 53 -8.00 3.52 11.68
N THR A 54 -8.83 3.59 10.65
CA THR A 54 -9.64 2.45 10.21
C THR A 54 -8.87 1.37 9.43
N HIS A 55 -7.59 1.60 9.10
CA HIS A 55 -6.72 0.59 8.52
C HIS A 55 -6.29 -0.43 9.58
N TYR A 56 -5.25 -0.11 10.38
CA TYR A 56 -4.70 -1.01 11.42
C TYR A 56 -4.81 -0.42 12.85
N GLY A 57 -5.75 0.48 13.09
CA GLY A 57 -6.07 0.94 14.46
C GLY A 57 -5.07 1.91 15.09
N ALA A 58 -4.20 2.54 14.28
CA ALA A 58 -3.25 3.54 14.76
C ALA A 58 -3.96 4.68 15.52
N PRO A 59 -3.44 5.16 16.66
CA PRO A 59 -4.08 6.24 17.41
C PRO A 59 -3.99 7.56 16.64
N LEU A 60 -5.14 8.10 16.21
CA LEU A 60 -5.20 9.33 15.40
C LEU A 60 -4.86 10.59 16.21
N ALA A 61 -4.89 10.51 17.53
CA ALA A 61 -4.31 11.52 18.41
C ALA A 61 -2.82 11.78 18.12
N LYS A 62 -2.10 10.82 17.54
CA LYS A 62 -0.71 10.97 17.08
C LYS A 62 -0.60 11.31 15.58
N GLY A 63 -1.71 11.38 14.86
CA GLY A 63 -1.75 11.71 13.43
C GLY A 63 -1.48 13.18 13.14
N ILE A 64 -1.30 13.51 11.86
CA ILE A 64 -1.07 14.87 11.38
C ILE A 64 -2.41 15.46 10.95
N LEU A 65 -2.82 16.58 11.55
CA LEU A 65 -4.07 17.27 11.22
C LEU A 65 -3.73 18.62 10.60
N THR A 66 -4.11 18.83 9.34
CA THR A 66 -3.96 20.13 8.68
C THR A 66 -5.09 21.07 9.10
N THR A 67 -4.88 22.38 8.96
CA THR A 67 -5.93 23.39 9.21
C THR A 67 -7.14 23.24 8.29
N GLY A 68 -6.92 22.70 7.07
CA GLY A 68 -7.97 22.35 6.11
C GLY A 68 -8.78 21.11 6.48
N GLY A 69 -8.46 20.47 7.61
CA GLY A 69 -9.19 19.30 8.11
C GLY A 69 -8.80 18.00 7.43
N ARG A 70 -7.58 17.86 6.90
CA ARG A 70 -7.04 16.56 6.47
C ARG A 70 -6.32 15.90 7.64
N LEU A 71 -6.77 14.71 8.03
CA LEU A 71 -6.20 13.93 9.12
C LEU A 71 -5.45 12.70 8.60
N THR A 72 -4.13 12.72 8.69
CA THR A 72 -3.23 11.67 8.21
C THR A 72 -2.82 10.74 9.36
N CYS A 73 -3.04 9.44 9.16
CA CYS A 73 -2.67 8.36 10.08
C CYS A 73 -1.16 8.38 10.37
N PRO A 74 -0.73 8.22 11.63
CA PRO A 74 0.68 8.30 12.01
C PRO A 74 1.56 7.14 11.51
N TRP A 75 0.96 6.06 11.00
CA TRP A 75 1.69 4.85 10.58
C TRP A 75 1.72 4.69 9.07
N HIS A 76 0.55 4.46 8.45
CA HIS A 76 0.49 3.98 7.06
C HIS A 76 0.01 5.03 6.06
N GLY A 77 -0.22 6.27 6.49
CA GLY A 77 -0.60 7.37 5.60
C GLY A 77 -2.07 7.44 5.19
N ALA A 78 -2.94 6.56 5.71
CA ALA A 78 -4.39 6.70 5.53
C ALA A 78 -4.86 8.09 5.93
N CYS A 79 -5.53 8.79 5.01
CA CYS A 79 -6.02 10.14 5.24
C CYS A 79 -7.53 10.17 5.30
N PHE A 80 -8.05 11.02 6.19
CA PHE A 80 -9.47 11.20 6.39
C PHE A 80 -9.82 12.68 6.35
N SER A 81 -11.00 13.01 5.82
CA SER A 81 -11.62 14.29 6.08
C SER A 81 -11.99 14.34 7.55
N ALA A 82 -11.41 15.24 8.33
CA ALA A 82 -11.75 15.45 9.73
C ALA A 82 -13.18 15.99 9.90
N LYS A 83 -13.75 16.59 8.84
CA LYS A 83 -15.13 17.10 8.80
C LYS A 83 -16.14 15.99 8.61
N SER A 84 -16.02 15.20 7.54
CA SER A 84 -16.99 14.14 7.23
C SER A 84 -16.59 12.77 7.77
N GLY A 85 -15.32 12.57 8.12
CA GLY A 85 -14.73 11.27 8.42
C GLY A 85 -14.39 10.42 7.20
N ASP A 86 -14.71 10.87 5.98
CA ASP A 86 -14.50 10.07 4.76
C ASP A 86 -13.02 9.80 4.48
N VAL A 87 -12.73 8.66 3.87
CA VAL A 87 -11.37 8.34 3.39
C VAL A 87 -11.02 9.24 2.21
N GLU A 88 -9.97 10.02 2.35
CA GLU A 88 -9.42 10.85 1.27
C GLU A 88 -8.20 10.19 0.59
N ASP A 89 -7.52 9.28 1.29
CA ASP A 89 -6.32 8.59 0.83
C ASP A 89 -6.19 7.23 1.52
N GLY A 90 -5.74 6.21 0.78
CA GLY A 90 -5.54 4.87 1.29
C GLY A 90 -4.43 4.78 2.36
N PRO A 91 -4.27 3.62 3.03
CA PRO A 91 -4.90 2.34 2.70
C PRO A 91 -6.19 2.02 3.49
N ALA A 92 -6.83 3.02 4.11
CA ALA A 92 -8.08 2.80 4.83
C ALA A 92 -9.24 2.43 3.89
N LEU A 93 -10.15 1.57 4.38
CA LEU A 93 -11.36 1.16 3.64
C LEU A 93 -12.64 1.73 4.25
N ASP A 94 -12.66 1.93 5.57
CA ASP A 94 -13.81 2.46 6.28
C ASP A 94 -13.57 3.92 6.64
N SER A 95 -14.61 4.73 6.58
CA SER A 95 -14.57 6.11 7.05
C SER A 95 -14.57 6.16 8.58
N LEU A 96 -14.06 7.23 9.18
CA LEU A 96 -14.13 7.47 10.63
C LEU A 96 -15.55 7.86 11.02
N GLN A 97 -16.13 7.23 12.04
CA GLN A 97 -17.45 7.65 12.53
C GLN A 97 -17.38 9.10 13.02
N VAL A 98 -18.38 9.91 12.64
CA VAL A 98 -18.56 11.28 13.13
C VAL A 98 -19.68 11.27 14.17
N PHE A 99 -19.47 11.94 15.29
CA PHE A 99 -20.42 12.02 16.40
C PHE A 99 -20.91 13.46 16.58
N PRO A 100 -22.23 13.70 16.70
CA PRO A 100 -22.76 14.98 17.13
C PRO A 100 -22.23 15.34 18.52
N LEU A 101 -21.79 16.59 18.67
CA LEU A 101 -21.30 17.17 19.92
C LEU A 101 -22.34 18.12 20.51
N THR A 102 -22.58 18.03 21.81
CA THR A 102 -23.45 18.93 22.57
C THR A 102 -22.75 19.44 23.82
N GLU A 103 -22.96 20.71 24.15
CA GLU A 103 -22.57 21.31 25.43
C GLU A 103 -23.82 21.52 26.27
N ARG A 104 -23.82 21.02 27.50
CA ARG A 104 -24.92 21.19 28.46
C ARG A 104 -24.38 21.24 29.88
N ASP A 105 -24.81 22.25 30.64
CA ASP A 105 -24.46 22.44 32.07
C ASP A 105 -22.94 22.38 32.35
N GLY A 106 -22.13 22.93 31.42
CA GLY A 106 -20.67 22.90 31.49
C GLY A 106 -20.03 21.53 31.20
N GLY A 107 -20.81 20.53 30.80
CA GLY A 107 -20.34 19.24 30.31
C GLY A 107 -20.43 19.13 28.79
N PHE A 108 -19.60 18.26 28.22
CA PHE A 108 -19.53 18.00 26.78
C PHE A 108 -19.89 16.55 26.51
N TYR A 109 -20.73 16.34 25.50
CA TYR A 109 -21.30 15.03 25.22
C TYR A 109 -21.22 14.71 23.74
N ILE A 110 -21.14 13.41 23.44
CA ILE A 110 -21.37 12.87 22.11
C ILE A 110 -22.67 12.08 22.08
N THR A 111 -23.35 12.07 20.93
CA THR A 111 -24.51 11.20 20.71
C THR A 111 -24.14 10.07 19.75
N GLY A 112 -24.47 8.82 20.11
CA GLY A 112 -24.20 7.67 19.24
C GLY A 112 -24.65 6.35 19.84
N GLU A 113 -24.60 5.28 19.05
CA GLU A 113 -24.76 3.93 19.57
C GLU A 113 -23.44 3.43 20.16
N GLU A 114 -23.50 2.67 21.25
CA GLU A 114 -22.29 2.17 21.93
C GLU A 114 -21.36 1.40 20.97
N ALA A 115 -21.93 0.57 20.08
CA ALA A 115 -21.15 -0.18 19.08
C ALA A 115 -20.46 0.74 18.07
N ALA A 116 -21.12 1.83 17.64
CA ALA A 116 -20.53 2.82 16.73
C ALA A 116 -19.40 3.61 17.41
N ILE A 117 -19.57 3.94 18.70
CA ILE A 117 -18.55 4.61 19.50
C ILE A 117 -17.32 3.71 19.69
N LYS A 118 -17.52 2.44 20.09
CA LYS A 118 -16.45 1.45 20.24
C LYS A 118 -15.73 1.17 18.92
N GLY A 119 -16.48 1.06 17.82
CA GLY A 119 -15.94 0.83 16.49
C GLY A 119 -15.18 2.03 15.92
N GLY A 120 -15.66 3.25 16.19
CA GLY A 120 -15.07 4.51 15.71
C GLY A 120 -15.04 4.64 14.18
N ARG A 121 -15.82 3.83 13.46
CA ARG A 121 -15.79 3.73 12.00
C ARG A 121 -17.18 3.51 11.42
N ARG A 122 -17.34 3.82 10.13
CA ARG A 122 -18.50 3.44 9.32
C ARG A 122 -18.04 2.86 7.98
N LYS A 123 -18.81 1.92 7.44
CA LYS A 123 -18.61 1.47 6.06
C LYS A 123 -18.93 2.61 5.09
N PRO A 124 -18.25 2.68 3.94
CA PRO A 124 -18.55 3.68 2.92
C PRO A 124 -19.96 3.47 2.35
N ASN A 125 -20.53 4.54 1.77
CA ASN A 125 -21.81 4.43 1.06
C ASN A 125 -21.59 3.64 -0.24
N PHE A 126 -21.84 2.34 -0.17
CA PHE A 126 -21.51 1.39 -1.24
C PHE A 126 -22.74 0.78 -1.90
N GLN A 127 -23.91 0.91 -1.27
CA GLN A 127 -25.12 0.24 -1.70
C GLN A 127 -25.64 0.82 -3.02
N CYS A 128 -25.95 -0.06 -3.98
CA CYS A 128 -26.45 0.33 -5.29
C CYS A 128 -27.29 -0.80 -5.89
N SER A 129 -28.44 -0.44 -6.45
CA SER A 129 -29.25 -1.31 -7.30
C SER A 129 -29.14 -0.82 -8.74
N VAL A 130 -28.42 -1.55 -9.58
CA VAL A 130 -28.20 -1.17 -10.98
C VAL A 130 -29.44 -1.56 -11.81
N SER A 131 -29.92 -0.64 -12.66
CA SER A 131 -31.00 -0.92 -13.61
C SER A 131 -30.55 -1.91 -14.67
N SER A 132 -31.41 -2.85 -15.08
CA SER A 132 -31.13 -3.77 -16.20
C SER A 132 -30.83 -3.06 -17.51
N ASP A 133 -31.35 -1.83 -17.68
CA ASP A 133 -31.20 -1.03 -18.89
C ASP A 133 -29.99 -0.09 -18.83
N ALA A 134 -29.19 -0.15 -17.76
CA ALA A 134 -28.00 0.67 -17.62
C ALA A 134 -27.01 0.39 -18.75
N GLN A 135 -26.69 1.44 -19.50
CA GLN A 135 -25.80 1.32 -20.66
C GLN A 135 -24.32 1.35 -20.26
N GLU A 136 -23.99 2.02 -19.15
CA GLU A 136 -22.62 2.13 -18.69
C GLU A 136 -22.15 0.85 -17.99
N ARG A 137 -20.96 0.38 -18.40
CA ARG A 137 -20.34 -0.87 -17.94
C ARG A 137 -18.86 -0.62 -17.71
N VAL A 138 -18.45 -0.63 -16.45
CA VAL A 138 -17.04 -0.64 -16.06
C VAL A 138 -16.59 -2.09 -15.92
N VAL A 139 -15.61 -2.50 -16.72
CA VAL A 139 -14.94 -3.80 -16.55
C VAL A 139 -13.56 -3.56 -15.96
N VAL A 140 -13.20 -4.35 -14.95
CA VAL A 140 -11.90 -4.31 -14.28
C VAL A 140 -11.18 -5.64 -14.50
N VAL A 141 -9.96 -5.60 -15.03
CA VAL A 141 -9.12 -6.78 -15.19
C VAL A 141 -8.08 -6.81 -14.07
N GLY A 142 -8.28 -7.70 -13.11
CA GLY A 142 -7.48 -7.82 -11.87
C GLY A 142 -8.26 -7.40 -10.63
N GLY A 143 -8.20 -8.23 -9.58
CA GLY A 143 -8.94 -8.05 -8.31
C GLY A 143 -8.10 -7.50 -7.15
N GLY A 144 -7.10 -6.67 -7.44
CA GLY A 144 -6.16 -6.13 -6.43
C GLY A 144 -6.61 -4.83 -5.76
N SER A 145 -5.69 -4.18 -5.05
CA SER A 145 -5.92 -2.90 -4.34
C SER A 145 -6.50 -1.80 -5.22
N GLY A 146 -6.00 -1.68 -6.46
CA GLY A 146 -6.50 -0.66 -7.40
C GLY A 146 -7.95 -0.91 -7.82
N ALA A 147 -8.35 -2.17 -8.00
CA ALA A 147 -9.74 -2.52 -8.27
C ALA A 147 -10.65 -2.18 -7.07
N LEU A 148 -10.20 -2.49 -5.85
CA LEU A 148 -10.94 -2.15 -4.63
C LEU A 148 -11.11 -0.62 -4.49
N GLY A 149 -10.04 0.15 -4.67
CA GLY A 149 -10.09 1.61 -4.63
C GLY A 149 -10.99 2.22 -5.71
N LEU A 150 -10.95 1.67 -6.93
CA LEU A 150 -11.85 2.07 -8.02
C LEU A 150 -13.31 1.82 -7.66
N VAL A 151 -13.64 0.61 -7.25
CA VAL A 151 -15.03 0.20 -7.00
C VAL A 151 -15.64 0.92 -5.81
N GLU A 152 -14.88 1.09 -4.72
CA GLU A 152 -15.30 1.96 -3.61
C GLU A 152 -15.54 3.39 -4.10
N GLY A 153 -14.56 3.96 -4.82
CA GLY A 153 -14.64 5.33 -5.30
C GLY A 153 -15.80 5.60 -6.27
N LEU A 154 -16.17 4.62 -7.10
CA LEU A 154 -17.30 4.71 -8.02
C LEU A 154 -18.62 4.74 -7.25
N ARG A 155 -18.82 3.80 -6.33
CA ARG A 155 -20.09 3.72 -5.56
C ARG A 155 -20.25 4.88 -4.59
N GLU A 156 -19.19 5.27 -3.89
CA GLU A 156 -19.19 6.44 -2.99
C GLU A 156 -19.59 7.74 -3.72
N LYS A 157 -19.22 7.87 -5.00
CA LYS A 157 -19.53 9.03 -5.84
C LYS A 157 -20.83 8.90 -6.64
N GLY A 158 -21.63 7.87 -6.38
CA GLY A 158 -22.95 7.70 -6.98
C GLY A 158 -22.94 7.14 -8.40
N TYR A 159 -21.89 6.44 -8.83
CA TYR A 159 -21.90 5.72 -10.10
C TYR A 159 -22.92 4.58 -10.07
N THR A 160 -23.90 4.60 -10.98
CA THR A 160 -25.01 3.64 -11.04
C THR A 160 -24.91 2.64 -12.20
N GLY A 161 -23.79 2.60 -12.92
CA GLY A 161 -23.56 1.63 -13.99
C GLY A 161 -23.12 0.25 -13.47
N HIS A 162 -23.09 -0.73 -14.38
CA HIS A 162 -22.60 -2.07 -14.10
C HIS A 162 -21.09 -2.05 -13.80
N ILE A 163 -20.66 -2.86 -12.84
CA ILE A 163 -19.25 -3.08 -12.54
C ILE A 163 -19.00 -4.58 -12.54
N THR A 164 -18.07 -5.04 -13.38
CA THR A 164 -17.61 -6.43 -13.43
C THR A 164 -16.11 -6.48 -13.16
N ILE A 165 -15.68 -7.23 -12.15
CA ILE A 165 -14.27 -7.52 -11.87
C ILE A 165 -13.95 -8.93 -12.34
N ILE A 166 -12.91 -9.08 -13.15
CA ILE A 166 -12.40 -10.38 -13.62
C ILE A 166 -11.04 -10.63 -12.95
N SER A 167 -10.92 -11.73 -12.21
CA SER A 167 -9.70 -12.04 -11.44
C SER A 167 -9.37 -13.54 -11.45
N LYS A 168 -8.08 -13.88 -11.64
CA LYS A 168 -7.61 -15.28 -11.65
C LYS A 168 -7.18 -15.83 -10.30
N GLU A 169 -7.18 -15.01 -9.24
CA GLU A 169 -6.63 -15.43 -7.94
C GLU A 169 -7.53 -16.44 -7.18
N GLY A 170 -8.82 -16.52 -7.54
CA GLY A 170 -9.79 -17.44 -6.92
C GLY A 170 -10.25 -17.03 -5.52
N TYR A 171 -10.06 -15.76 -5.15
CA TYR A 171 -10.54 -15.16 -3.91
C TYR A 171 -10.76 -13.65 -4.10
N LEU A 172 -11.58 -13.07 -3.23
CA LEU A 172 -11.85 -11.62 -3.16
C LEU A 172 -10.61 -10.82 -2.74
N PRO A 173 -10.58 -9.48 -2.93
CA PRO A 173 -9.40 -8.67 -2.62
C PRO A 173 -8.91 -8.84 -1.16
N ILE A 174 -7.60 -9.00 -1.02
CA ILE A 174 -6.95 -9.34 0.26
C ILE A 174 -5.95 -8.29 0.73
N ASP A 175 -5.59 -8.34 2.01
CA ASP A 175 -4.45 -7.65 2.60
C ASP A 175 -3.12 -8.32 2.20
N ARG A 176 -2.71 -8.13 0.93
CA ARG A 176 -1.51 -8.75 0.36
C ARG A 176 -0.22 -8.48 1.15
N PRO A 177 0.01 -7.31 1.77
CA PRO A 177 1.19 -7.08 2.61
C PRO A 177 1.38 -8.07 3.76
N LYS A 178 0.32 -8.76 4.23
CA LYS A 178 0.42 -9.78 5.28
C LYS A 178 1.01 -11.10 4.79
N LEU A 179 1.05 -11.35 3.47
CA LEU A 179 1.58 -12.58 2.89
C LEU A 179 3.08 -12.77 3.18
N SER A 180 3.90 -11.72 3.10
CA SER A 180 5.34 -11.78 3.37
C SER A 180 5.72 -11.51 4.82
N LYS A 181 4.80 -10.96 5.63
CA LYS A 181 5.05 -10.53 7.02
C LYS A 181 4.57 -11.54 8.04
N ALA A 182 3.29 -11.86 7.99
CA ALA A 182 2.64 -12.78 8.92
C ALA A 182 2.46 -14.18 8.32
N LEU A 183 2.82 -14.38 7.04
CA LEU A 183 2.71 -15.64 6.30
C LEU A 183 1.30 -16.26 6.40
N ILE A 184 0.25 -15.43 6.39
CA ILE A 184 -1.12 -15.90 6.50
C ILE A 184 -1.51 -16.63 5.21
N THR A 185 -1.96 -17.88 5.38
CA THR A 185 -2.31 -18.80 4.28
C THR A 185 -3.82 -18.92 4.04
N ASP A 186 -4.63 -18.33 4.92
CA ASP A 186 -6.09 -18.36 4.86
C ASP A 186 -6.62 -17.04 4.28
N SER A 187 -7.14 -17.10 3.06
CA SER A 187 -7.65 -15.92 2.34
C SER A 187 -8.82 -15.26 3.08
N SER A 188 -9.63 -16.00 3.84
CA SER A 188 -10.76 -15.44 4.60
C SER A 188 -10.31 -14.50 5.71
N LYS A 189 -9.13 -14.72 6.29
CA LYS A 189 -8.51 -13.85 7.31
C LYS A 189 -7.79 -12.64 6.70
N LEU A 190 -7.62 -12.64 5.39
CA LEU A 190 -6.98 -11.57 4.63
C LEU A 190 -8.00 -10.73 3.85
N ALA A 191 -9.20 -11.26 3.62
CA ALA A 191 -10.23 -10.59 2.84
C ALA A 191 -10.57 -9.23 3.44
N TRP A 192 -10.50 -8.20 2.59
CA TRP A 192 -10.84 -6.83 2.99
C TRP A 192 -12.33 -6.59 3.07
N ARG A 193 -13.08 -7.23 2.17
CA ARG A 193 -14.53 -7.19 2.05
C ARG A 193 -15.03 -8.60 1.77
N ASP A 194 -16.18 -8.94 2.34
CA ASP A 194 -16.86 -10.19 2.04
C ASP A 194 -17.69 -10.07 0.75
N LYS A 195 -18.21 -11.21 0.27
CA LYS A 195 -19.02 -11.26 -0.95
C LYS A 195 -20.29 -10.42 -0.83
N SER A 196 -20.93 -10.42 0.34
CA SER A 196 -22.18 -9.67 0.57
C SER A 196 -21.99 -8.16 0.40
N TRP A 197 -20.80 -7.64 0.72
CA TRP A 197 -20.46 -6.24 0.50
C TRP A 197 -20.41 -5.91 -1.00
N PHE A 198 -19.76 -6.74 -1.83
CA PHE A 198 -19.74 -6.55 -3.28
C PHE A 198 -21.15 -6.66 -3.90
N ASP A 199 -21.93 -7.65 -3.45
CA ASP A 199 -23.30 -7.87 -3.90
C ASP A 199 -24.19 -6.65 -3.57
N SER A 200 -24.01 -6.03 -2.40
CA SER A 200 -24.76 -4.83 -2.01
C SER A 200 -24.54 -3.63 -2.91
N GLY A 201 -23.39 -3.57 -3.60
CA GLY A 201 -23.07 -2.55 -4.60
C GLY A 201 -23.31 -3.00 -6.03
N SER A 202 -24.03 -4.12 -6.27
CA SER A 202 -24.23 -4.69 -7.61
C SER A 202 -22.90 -4.83 -8.38
N VAL A 203 -21.87 -5.36 -7.71
CA VAL A 203 -20.56 -5.64 -8.33
C VAL A 203 -20.48 -7.12 -8.66
N GLU A 204 -20.38 -7.42 -9.95
CA GLU A 204 -20.19 -8.77 -10.44
C GLU A 204 -18.71 -9.18 -10.28
N TRP A 205 -18.48 -10.35 -9.73
CA TRP A 205 -17.16 -10.95 -9.60
C TRP A 205 -17.08 -12.20 -10.49
N VAL A 206 -16.13 -12.20 -11.42
CA VAL A 206 -15.87 -13.30 -12.34
C VAL A 206 -14.50 -13.90 -12.00
N ASP A 207 -14.51 -15.13 -11.50
CA ASP A 207 -13.30 -15.91 -11.32
C ASP A 207 -12.83 -16.43 -12.68
N GLY A 208 -11.76 -15.82 -13.21
CA GLY A 208 -11.27 -16.12 -14.54
C GLY A 208 -10.00 -15.35 -14.90
N GLU A 209 -9.24 -15.92 -15.82
CA GLU A 209 -8.08 -15.27 -16.43
C GLU A 209 -8.50 -14.55 -17.70
N VAL A 210 -7.97 -13.35 -17.92
CA VAL A 210 -8.12 -12.61 -19.18
C VAL A 210 -7.01 -13.02 -20.12
N ASN A 211 -7.39 -13.42 -21.34
CA ASN A 211 -6.45 -13.84 -22.38
C ASN A 211 -6.13 -12.71 -23.37
N SER A 212 -7.10 -11.84 -23.67
CA SER A 212 -6.89 -10.68 -24.53
C SER A 212 -7.96 -9.61 -24.33
N VAL A 213 -7.74 -8.44 -24.93
CA VAL A 213 -8.71 -7.35 -24.99
C VAL A 213 -8.91 -6.93 -26.44
N ASP A 214 -10.15 -6.87 -26.88
CA ASP A 214 -10.52 -6.29 -28.17
C ASP A 214 -10.99 -4.85 -27.94
N PHE A 215 -10.06 -3.90 -28.16
CA PHE A 215 -10.30 -2.47 -27.91
C PHE A 215 -11.25 -1.84 -28.93
N SER A 216 -11.31 -2.35 -30.17
CA SER A 216 -12.20 -1.81 -31.20
C SER A 216 -13.64 -2.29 -30.99
N GLY A 217 -13.81 -3.57 -30.66
CA GLY A 217 -15.08 -4.17 -30.26
C GLY A 217 -15.50 -3.88 -28.81
N ARG A 218 -14.63 -3.22 -28.03
CA ARG A 218 -14.83 -2.88 -26.60
C ARG A 218 -15.26 -4.07 -25.73
N GLN A 219 -14.46 -5.13 -25.79
CA GLN A 219 -14.73 -6.36 -25.03
C GLN A 219 -13.44 -6.98 -24.49
N VAL A 220 -13.54 -7.53 -23.27
CA VAL A 220 -12.50 -8.36 -22.67
C VAL A 220 -12.77 -9.83 -23.00
N VAL A 221 -11.74 -10.56 -23.41
CA VAL A 221 -11.85 -11.99 -23.73
C VAL A 221 -11.13 -12.80 -22.65
N THR A 222 -11.90 -13.61 -21.95
CA THR A 222 -11.39 -14.53 -20.92
C THR A 222 -10.73 -15.76 -21.54
N ALA A 223 -9.91 -16.48 -20.77
CA ALA A 223 -9.28 -17.73 -21.20
C ALA A 223 -10.30 -18.84 -21.53
N SER A 224 -11.53 -18.78 -20.97
CA SER A 224 -12.63 -19.67 -21.34
C SER A 224 -13.32 -19.29 -22.66
N GLY A 225 -12.93 -18.17 -23.29
CA GLY A 225 -13.54 -17.63 -24.50
C GLY A 225 -14.77 -16.74 -24.27
N SER A 226 -15.21 -16.55 -23.03
CA SER A 226 -16.29 -15.61 -22.70
C SER A 226 -15.86 -14.17 -23.03
N LYS A 227 -16.78 -13.42 -23.64
CA LYS A 227 -16.58 -12.02 -24.04
C LYS A 227 -17.39 -11.11 -23.12
N VAL A 228 -16.71 -10.17 -22.47
CA VAL A 228 -17.33 -9.25 -21.51
C VAL A 228 -17.27 -7.83 -22.09
N PRO A 229 -18.39 -7.24 -22.53
CA PRO A 229 -18.42 -5.91 -23.13
C PRO A 229 -18.23 -4.81 -22.07
N TYR A 230 -17.62 -3.69 -22.47
CA TYR A 230 -17.40 -2.55 -21.57
C TYR A 230 -17.69 -1.21 -22.25
N THR A 231 -18.08 -0.21 -21.46
CA THR A 231 -18.01 1.20 -21.88
C THR A 231 -16.75 1.87 -21.36
N LYS A 232 -16.27 1.47 -20.18
CA LYS A 232 -14.96 1.84 -19.61
C LYS A 232 -14.21 0.58 -19.18
N LEU A 233 -12.90 0.54 -19.42
CA LEU A 233 -12.04 -0.57 -19.02
C LEU A 233 -10.95 -0.10 -18.07
N VAL A 234 -10.75 -0.81 -16.97
CA VAL A 234 -9.64 -0.57 -16.05
C VAL A 234 -8.75 -1.80 -15.96
N LEU A 235 -7.49 -1.65 -16.35
CA LEU A 235 -6.46 -2.68 -16.29
C LEU A 235 -5.73 -2.55 -14.95
N ALA A 236 -5.79 -3.60 -14.12
CA ALA A 236 -5.33 -3.57 -12.73
C ALA A 236 -4.68 -4.92 -12.31
N THR A 237 -4.02 -5.59 -13.26
CA THR A 237 -3.45 -6.95 -13.09
C THR A 237 -2.22 -7.01 -12.19
N GLY A 238 -1.63 -5.87 -11.85
CA GLY A 238 -0.49 -5.80 -10.93
C GLY A 238 0.79 -6.39 -11.51
N GLY A 239 1.52 -7.18 -10.74
CA GLY A 239 2.83 -7.72 -11.14
C GLY A 239 2.96 -9.20 -10.87
N THR A 240 3.81 -9.83 -11.66
CA THR A 240 4.18 -11.25 -11.59
C THR A 240 5.63 -11.38 -11.13
N PRO A 241 5.92 -12.20 -10.10
CA PRO A 241 7.29 -12.44 -9.65
C PRO A 241 8.19 -12.94 -10.77
N ARG A 242 9.42 -12.45 -10.81
CA ARG A 242 10.43 -12.92 -11.75
C ARG A 242 10.97 -14.27 -11.32
N GLU A 243 11.18 -15.14 -12.29
CA GLU A 243 11.92 -16.39 -12.13
C GLU A 243 13.39 -16.20 -12.50
N LEU A 244 14.26 -17.09 -12.01
CA LEU A 244 15.66 -17.13 -12.40
C LEU A 244 15.86 -18.06 -13.61
N PRO A 245 16.37 -17.57 -14.75
CA PRO A 245 16.66 -18.38 -15.93
C PRO A 245 18.01 -19.11 -15.79
N LEU A 246 18.24 -19.75 -14.64
CA LEU A 246 19.48 -20.45 -14.28
C LEU A 246 19.19 -21.94 -14.06
N GLN A 247 20.22 -22.77 -14.18
CA GLN A 247 20.11 -24.22 -14.02
C GLN A 247 19.47 -24.58 -12.66
N GLY A 248 18.55 -25.55 -12.67
CA GLY A 248 17.87 -26.06 -11.48
C GLY A 248 16.63 -25.25 -11.08
N PHE A 249 16.64 -23.93 -11.22
CA PHE A 249 15.60 -23.05 -10.65
C PHE A 249 14.19 -23.21 -11.21
N LYS A 250 14.06 -23.69 -12.45
CA LYS A 250 12.75 -23.93 -13.10
C LYS A 250 12.30 -25.39 -13.10
N VAL A 251 13.18 -26.30 -12.70
CA VAL A 251 12.95 -27.75 -12.83
C VAL A 251 12.86 -28.45 -11.48
N LEU A 252 13.52 -27.93 -10.45
CA LEU A 252 13.48 -28.48 -9.10
C LEU A 252 12.28 -27.91 -8.32
N GLY A 253 11.62 -28.78 -7.56
CA GLY A 253 10.63 -28.41 -6.55
C GLY A 253 11.28 -27.76 -5.32
N ASN A 254 10.44 -27.28 -4.39
CA ASN A 254 10.84 -26.48 -3.23
C ASN A 254 11.55 -25.17 -3.57
N ILE A 255 11.30 -24.63 -4.75
CA ILE A 255 11.72 -23.30 -5.17
C ILE A 255 10.45 -22.47 -5.38
N PHE A 256 10.31 -21.39 -4.62
CA PHE A 256 9.07 -20.63 -4.53
C PHE A 256 9.27 -19.17 -4.92
N THR A 257 8.26 -18.58 -5.51
CA THR A 257 8.05 -17.13 -5.53
C THR A 257 6.96 -16.78 -4.51
N LEU A 258 6.72 -15.50 -4.25
CA LEU A 258 5.62 -15.06 -3.38
C LEU A 258 4.85 -13.90 -4.03
N ARG A 259 3.56 -14.14 -4.33
CA ARG A 259 2.61 -13.07 -4.71
C ARG A 259 1.20 -13.32 -4.18
N THR A 260 0.77 -14.58 -4.18
CA THR A 260 -0.60 -15.01 -3.87
C THR A 260 -0.69 -15.75 -2.54
N VAL A 261 -1.91 -15.96 -2.05
CA VAL A 261 -2.16 -16.82 -0.88
C VAL A 261 -1.67 -18.24 -1.13
N HIS A 262 -1.85 -18.73 -2.37
CA HIS A 262 -1.41 -20.07 -2.78
C HIS A 262 0.11 -20.22 -2.68
N ASP A 263 0.87 -19.19 -3.06
CA ASP A 263 2.34 -19.18 -2.92
C ASP A 263 2.76 -19.21 -1.45
N THR A 264 2.11 -18.38 -0.62
CA THR A 264 2.37 -18.32 0.81
C THR A 264 2.08 -19.66 1.47
N LYS A 265 0.98 -20.32 1.08
CA LYS A 265 0.64 -21.66 1.54
C LYS A 265 1.70 -22.69 1.15
N LYS A 266 2.16 -22.69 -0.11
CA LYS A 266 3.23 -23.59 -0.56
C LYS A 266 4.52 -23.40 0.26
N ILE A 267 4.89 -22.15 0.55
CA ILE A 267 6.07 -21.83 1.38
C ILE A 267 5.88 -22.36 2.81
N VAL A 268 4.75 -22.05 3.45
CA VAL A 268 4.47 -22.47 4.83
C VAL A 268 4.40 -24.00 4.95
N ASP A 269 3.75 -24.68 4.00
CA ASP A 269 3.66 -26.14 3.96
C ASP A 269 5.05 -26.78 3.76
N ALA A 270 5.91 -26.17 2.92
CA ALA A 270 7.28 -26.65 2.68
C ALA A 270 8.21 -26.42 3.87
N ILE A 271 7.99 -25.36 4.65
CA ILE A 271 8.67 -25.16 5.93
C ILE A 271 8.22 -26.27 6.89
N GLY A 272 6.91 -26.46 7.07
CA GLY A 272 6.36 -27.47 7.96
C GLY A 272 6.86 -27.27 9.40
N GLU A 273 7.66 -28.22 9.89
CA GLU A 273 8.33 -28.10 11.19
C GLU A 273 9.53 -27.14 11.15
N LYS A 274 9.85 -26.55 12.30
CA LYS A 274 10.98 -25.63 12.48
C LYS A 274 12.32 -26.28 12.13
N GLY A 275 13.35 -25.46 11.90
CA GLY A 275 14.73 -25.90 11.72
C GLY A 275 15.14 -26.12 10.26
N LYS A 276 14.40 -25.58 9.29
CA LYS A 276 14.76 -25.66 7.86
C LYS A 276 15.94 -24.76 7.52
N LYS A 277 16.69 -25.16 6.49
CA LYS A 277 17.67 -24.31 5.78
C LYS A 277 16.95 -23.60 4.64
N ILE A 278 16.70 -22.30 4.80
CA ILE A 278 15.99 -21.48 3.81
C ILE A 278 17.01 -20.57 3.12
N VAL A 279 17.12 -20.67 1.80
CA VAL A 279 17.90 -19.72 0.99
C VAL A 279 16.96 -18.75 0.29
N ILE A 280 17.12 -17.47 0.53
CA ILE A 280 16.36 -16.40 -0.12
C ILE A 280 17.26 -15.71 -1.12
N ILE A 281 16.84 -15.68 -2.39
CA ILE A 281 17.59 -15.00 -3.45
C ILE A 281 16.90 -13.67 -3.72
N GLY A 282 17.58 -12.57 -3.41
CA GLY A 282 17.10 -11.20 -3.51
C GLY A 282 17.08 -10.50 -2.15
N SER A 283 17.80 -9.38 -2.06
CA SER A 283 17.95 -8.56 -0.85
C SER A 283 16.94 -7.39 -0.78
N SER A 284 15.80 -7.55 -1.45
CA SER A 284 14.73 -6.54 -1.56
C SER A 284 13.66 -6.70 -0.46
N PHE A 285 12.66 -5.81 -0.39
CA PHE A 285 11.68 -5.79 0.70
C PHE A 285 11.00 -7.13 0.98
N ILE A 286 10.50 -7.82 -0.05
CA ILE A 286 9.80 -9.11 0.14
C ILE A 286 10.77 -10.18 0.67
N GLY A 287 11.97 -10.29 0.09
CA GLY A 287 12.97 -11.26 0.54
C GLY A 287 13.38 -11.01 1.99
N MET A 288 13.59 -9.74 2.36
CA MET A 288 13.96 -9.33 3.71
C MET A 288 12.83 -9.51 4.73
N GLU A 289 11.57 -9.27 4.33
CA GLU A 289 10.41 -9.53 5.18
C GLU A 289 10.26 -11.01 5.49
N ILE A 290 10.37 -11.88 4.47
CA ILE A 290 10.31 -13.34 4.66
C ILE A 290 11.48 -13.82 5.51
N ALA A 291 12.70 -13.27 5.30
CA ALA A 291 13.85 -13.59 6.12
C ALA A 291 13.58 -13.29 7.60
N ASN A 292 13.06 -12.11 7.89
CA ASN A 292 12.71 -11.70 9.24
C ASN A 292 11.53 -12.53 9.82
N ALA A 293 10.54 -12.89 9.01
CA ALA A 293 9.38 -13.67 9.45
C ALA A 293 9.73 -15.13 9.79
N THR A 294 10.75 -15.69 9.13
CA THR A 294 11.11 -17.12 9.27
C THR A 294 12.38 -17.36 10.09
N GLY A 295 13.23 -16.35 10.28
CA GLY A 295 14.57 -16.47 10.86
C GLY A 295 14.63 -16.91 12.32
N ALA A 296 13.59 -16.66 13.11
CA ALA A 296 13.57 -17.09 14.51
C ALA A 296 13.48 -18.61 14.69
N ASP A 297 12.94 -19.30 13.68
CA ASP A 297 12.63 -20.73 13.73
C ASP A 297 13.46 -21.56 12.74
N ASN A 298 14.27 -20.94 11.89
CA ASN A 298 14.95 -21.58 10.76
C ASN A 298 16.35 -20.99 10.53
N SER A 299 17.22 -21.75 9.86
CA SER A 299 18.50 -21.22 9.37
C SER A 299 18.28 -20.51 8.05
N VAL A 300 18.22 -19.18 8.08
CA VAL A 300 17.95 -18.35 6.90
C VAL A 300 19.21 -17.70 6.35
N THR A 301 19.41 -17.84 5.04
CA THR A 301 20.47 -17.17 4.29
C THR A 301 19.87 -16.31 3.19
N VAL A 302 20.23 -15.03 3.12
CA VAL A 302 19.85 -14.10 2.05
C VAL A 302 21.03 -13.90 1.10
N VAL A 303 20.79 -14.00 -0.20
CA VAL A 303 21.77 -13.75 -1.25
C VAL A 303 21.35 -12.54 -2.08
N GLY A 304 22.27 -11.60 -2.31
CA GLY A 304 22.01 -10.38 -3.07
C GLY A 304 23.20 -9.97 -3.92
N MET A 305 22.92 -9.33 -5.06
CA MET A 305 23.97 -8.79 -5.94
C MET A 305 24.44 -7.40 -5.48
N GLU A 306 23.61 -6.72 -4.69
CA GLU A 306 23.89 -5.43 -4.08
C GLU A 306 24.97 -5.57 -2.99
N LYS A 307 25.62 -4.46 -2.63
CA LYS A 307 26.61 -4.43 -1.53
C LYS A 307 25.94 -4.58 -0.17
N VAL A 308 24.76 -3.99 -0.03
CA VAL A 308 23.90 -4.05 1.16
C VAL A 308 22.46 -4.28 0.72
N PRO A 309 21.58 -4.83 1.57
CA PRO A 309 20.17 -4.95 1.23
C PRO A 309 19.55 -3.58 0.96
N LEU A 310 18.62 -3.53 0.02
CA LEU A 310 17.87 -2.31 -0.32
C LEU A 310 18.74 -1.13 -0.80
N GLU A 311 19.99 -1.37 -1.23
CA GLU A 311 20.96 -0.33 -1.65
C GLU A 311 20.35 0.70 -2.62
N ARG A 312 19.63 0.21 -3.64
CA ARG A 312 19.00 1.08 -4.66
C ARG A 312 17.94 2.04 -4.08
N VAL A 313 17.23 1.62 -3.04
CA VAL A 313 16.07 2.37 -2.50
C VAL A 313 16.47 3.20 -1.28
N LEU A 314 17.24 2.61 -0.36
CA LEU A 314 17.56 3.21 0.93
C LEU A 314 19.03 3.65 1.06
N GLY A 315 19.88 3.32 0.08
CA GLY A 315 21.30 3.67 0.10
C GLY A 315 22.14 2.76 1.01
N GLU A 316 23.46 2.88 0.86
CA GLU A 316 24.43 2.00 1.50
C GLU A 316 24.37 2.07 3.04
N GLN A 317 24.29 3.28 3.60
CA GLN A 317 24.31 3.50 5.06
C GLN A 317 23.11 2.88 5.76
N VAL A 318 21.89 3.07 5.23
CA VAL A 318 20.67 2.51 5.81
C VAL A 318 20.59 1.00 5.54
N GLY A 319 20.96 0.56 4.34
CA GLY A 319 21.01 -0.87 4.01
C GLY A 319 21.93 -1.67 4.94
N ALA A 320 23.14 -1.15 5.19
CA ALA A 320 24.11 -1.76 6.11
C ALA A 320 23.57 -1.88 7.54
N GLY A 321 22.88 -0.84 8.05
CA GLY A 321 22.29 -0.89 9.37
C GLY A 321 21.15 -1.91 9.49
N ILE A 322 20.29 -2.01 8.47
CA ILE A 322 19.22 -3.01 8.41
C ILE A 322 19.80 -4.43 8.34
N GLN A 323 20.85 -4.63 7.53
CA GLN A 323 21.58 -5.89 7.46
C GLN A 323 22.09 -6.29 8.85
N LYS A 324 22.83 -5.41 9.52
CA LYS A 324 23.36 -5.66 10.87
C LYS A 324 22.26 -6.01 11.87
N ALA A 325 21.13 -5.32 11.82
CA ALA A 325 20.00 -5.60 12.70
C ALA A 325 19.42 -7.02 12.50
N LEU A 326 19.38 -7.50 11.26
CA LEU A 326 18.88 -8.83 10.92
C LEU A 326 19.92 -9.93 11.13
N GLU A 327 21.20 -9.64 10.92
CA GLU A 327 22.32 -10.52 11.33
C GLU A 327 22.30 -10.76 12.85
N GLY A 328 21.96 -9.72 13.63
CA GLY A 328 21.73 -9.84 15.08
C GLY A 328 20.58 -10.79 15.46
N LYS A 329 19.71 -11.16 14.50
CA LYS A 329 18.65 -12.18 14.65
C LYS A 329 19.05 -13.54 14.07
N GLY A 330 20.30 -13.74 13.68
CA GLY A 330 20.82 -14.99 13.15
C GLY A 330 20.65 -15.19 11.63
N ILE A 331 20.16 -14.18 10.90
CA ILE A 331 20.07 -14.24 9.43
C ILE A 331 21.45 -14.04 8.83
N LYS A 332 21.83 -14.91 7.87
CA LYS A 332 23.12 -14.83 7.18
C LYS A 332 22.96 -14.09 5.85
N PHE A 333 23.96 -13.30 5.47
CA PHE A 333 23.95 -12.55 4.22
C PHE A 333 25.16 -12.94 3.34
N TYR A 334 24.90 -13.17 2.06
CA TYR A 334 25.90 -13.28 1.00
C TYR A 334 25.58 -12.19 -0.02
N LEU A 335 26.25 -11.05 0.13
CA LEU A 335 26.05 -9.86 -0.68
C LEU A 335 27.20 -9.64 -1.65
N SER A 336 27.01 -8.78 -2.64
CA SER A 336 27.88 -8.72 -3.83
C SER A 336 28.07 -10.10 -4.47
N ALA A 337 27.06 -10.96 -4.37
CA ALA A 337 27.13 -12.36 -4.71
C ALA A 337 26.14 -12.70 -5.83
N GLY A 338 26.63 -13.39 -6.86
CA GLY A 338 25.81 -13.92 -7.93
C GLY A 338 25.47 -15.38 -7.69
N VAL A 339 24.21 -15.74 -7.90
CA VAL A 339 23.78 -17.15 -7.96
C VAL A 339 24.21 -17.74 -9.32
N ASP A 340 24.65 -18.99 -9.30
CA ASP A 340 25.04 -19.77 -10.48
C ASP A 340 23.98 -20.81 -10.86
N ARG A 341 23.69 -21.74 -9.94
CA ARG A 341 22.76 -22.86 -10.17
C ARG A 341 22.17 -23.39 -8.87
N ALA A 342 21.07 -24.14 -8.98
CA ALA A 342 20.54 -24.98 -7.91
C ALA A 342 20.82 -26.46 -8.22
N GLU A 343 21.22 -27.22 -7.21
CA GLU A 343 21.46 -28.66 -7.31
C GLU A 343 20.38 -29.46 -6.56
N PRO A 344 20.04 -30.66 -7.05
CA PRO A 344 19.03 -31.51 -6.45
C PRO A 344 19.43 -32.00 -5.04
N SER A 345 18.43 -32.32 -4.23
CA SER A 345 18.64 -32.97 -2.93
C SER A 345 19.09 -34.41 -3.11
N ALA A 346 19.99 -34.86 -2.23
CA ALA A 346 20.43 -36.25 -2.19
C ALA A 346 19.30 -37.21 -1.80
N SER A 347 18.32 -36.77 -0.98
CA SER A 347 17.20 -37.61 -0.55
C SER A 347 16.03 -37.60 -1.53
N ASP A 348 15.90 -36.55 -2.33
CA ASP A 348 14.84 -36.38 -3.33
C ASP A 348 15.37 -35.56 -4.50
N PRO A 349 15.82 -36.22 -5.59
CA PRO A 349 16.40 -35.53 -6.74
C PRO A 349 15.45 -34.59 -7.48
N SER A 350 14.15 -34.62 -7.17
CA SER A 350 13.16 -33.70 -7.74
C SER A 350 13.12 -32.35 -7.03
N LYS A 351 13.75 -32.20 -5.86
CA LYS A 351 13.74 -30.99 -5.04
C LYS A 351 15.11 -30.36 -4.94
N VAL A 352 15.16 -29.07 -4.63
CA VAL A 352 16.43 -28.40 -4.30
C VAL A 352 17.07 -29.00 -3.05
N GLY A 353 18.39 -29.16 -3.08
CA GLY A 353 19.22 -29.51 -1.92
C GLY A 353 20.32 -28.49 -1.64
N ALA A 354 20.74 -27.73 -2.65
CA ALA A 354 21.72 -26.67 -2.49
C ALA A 354 21.61 -25.59 -3.58
N VAL A 355 22.10 -24.39 -3.26
CA VAL A 355 22.33 -23.29 -4.19
C VAL A 355 23.83 -23.02 -4.26
N TYR A 356 24.37 -22.91 -5.47
CA TYR A 356 25.76 -22.52 -5.70
C TYR A 356 25.83 -21.06 -6.13
N LEU A 357 26.81 -20.36 -5.57
CA LEU A 357 27.19 -19.03 -5.98
C LEU A 357 28.31 -19.12 -7.03
N LYS A 358 28.47 -18.04 -7.79
CA LYS A 358 29.47 -17.96 -8.88
C LYS A 358 30.92 -18.06 -8.41
N ASP A 359 31.18 -17.81 -7.13
CA ASP A 359 32.51 -17.95 -6.51
C ASP A 359 32.81 -19.39 -6.05
N GLY A 360 31.87 -20.33 -6.26
CA GLY A 360 32.00 -21.72 -5.83
C GLY A 360 31.43 -22.01 -4.44
N THR A 361 30.97 -20.99 -3.70
CA THR A 361 30.30 -21.19 -2.41
C THR A 361 29.04 -22.04 -2.58
N LYS A 362 28.92 -23.08 -1.75
CA LYS A 362 27.74 -23.93 -1.65
C LYS A 362 26.89 -23.55 -0.44
N LEU A 363 25.60 -23.34 -0.66
CA LEU A 363 24.60 -23.09 0.38
C LEU A 363 23.61 -24.26 0.39
N ASP A 364 23.63 -25.10 1.42
CA ASP A 364 22.61 -26.14 1.59
C ASP A 364 21.22 -25.50 1.77
N ALA A 365 20.20 -26.08 1.13
CA ALA A 365 18.84 -25.54 1.15
C ALA A 365 17.79 -26.67 1.17
N ASP A 366 16.86 -26.61 2.12
CA ASP A 366 15.64 -27.44 2.09
C ASP A 366 14.56 -26.80 1.21
N LEU A 367 14.60 -25.47 1.08
CA LEU A 367 13.78 -24.68 0.18
C LEU A 367 14.47 -23.36 -0.20
N VAL A 368 14.08 -22.85 -1.37
CA VAL A 368 14.55 -21.58 -1.90
C VAL A 368 13.36 -20.64 -2.15
N ILE A 369 13.52 -19.36 -1.83
CA ILE A 369 12.53 -18.32 -2.10
C ILE A 369 13.13 -17.24 -2.99
N LEU A 370 12.50 -16.97 -4.12
CA LEU A 370 12.93 -15.98 -5.11
C LEU A 370 12.24 -14.64 -4.84
N GLY A 371 13.03 -13.67 -4.36
CA GLY A 371 12.67 -12.27 -4.13
C GLY A 371 13.36 -11.31 -5.12
N VAL A 372 13.49 -11.73 -6.39
CA VAL A 372 14.30 -11.06 -7.43
C VAL A 372 13.52 -10.02 -8.25
N GLY A 373 12.48 -9.44 -7.65
CA GLY A 373 11.62 -8.42 -8.24
C GLY A 373 10.42 -8.99 -9.02
N VAL A 374 9.61 -8.09 -9.54
CA VAL A 374 8.41 -8.40 -10.33
C VAL A 374 8.50 -7.78 -11.72
N SER A 375 7.63 -8.23 -12.61
CA SER A 375 7.35 -7.58 -13.90
C SER A 375 5.86 -7.24 -13.97
N PRO A 376 5.46 -6.16 -14.66
CA PRO A 376 4.06 -5.89 -14.98
C PRO A 376 3.37 -7.12 -15.58
N GLU A 377 2.19 -7.48 -15.06
CA GLU A 377 1.38 -8.57 -15.60
C GLU A 377 0.55 -8.07 -16.80
N THR A 378 1.22 -7.88 -17.94
CA THR A 378 0.64 -7.34 -19.18
C THR A 378 0.75 -8.34 -20.33
N SER A 379 1.00 -9.62 -20.03
CA SER A 379 1.24 -10.67 -21.02
C SER A 379 0.10 -10.80 -22.04
N TYR A 380 -1.14 -10.70 -21.58
CA TYR A 380 -2.37 -10.72 -22.37
C TYR A 380 -2.54 -9.52 -23.34
N LEU A 381 -1.65 -8.52 -23.29
CA LEU A 381 -1.64 -7.36 -24.18
C LEU A 381 -0.44 -7.36 -25.14
N ARG A 382 0.54 -8.25 -24.95
CA ARG A 382 1.85 -8.19 -25.65
C ARG A 382 1.71 -8.18 -27.17
N ASP A 383 0.78 -8.96 -27.71
CA ASP A 383 0.58 -9.12 -29.15
C ASP A 383 -0.54 -8.21 -29.69
N ASN A 384 -1.03 -7.26 -28.89
CA ASN A 384 -2.10 -6.35 -29.26
C ASN A 384 -1.54 -5.07 -29.90
N SER A 385 -1.80 -4.88 -31.20
CA SER A 385 -1.28 -3.74 -31.97
C SER A 385 -1.84 -2.37 -31.56
N ALA A 386 -2.92 -2.33 -30.77
CA ALA A 386 -3.47 -1.07 -30.26
C ALA A 386 -2.74 -0.54 -29.01
N VAL A 387 -1.81 -1.31 -28.44
CA VAL A 387 -1.09 -0.98 -27.21
C VAL A 387 0.40 -0.99 -27.46
N GLU A 388 1.08 0.05 -26.99
CA GLU A 388 2.53 0.10 -26.91
C GLU A 388 2.97 -0.10 -25.45
N LEU A 389 3.56 -1.25 -25.14
CA LEU A 389 4.13 -1.52 -23.83
C LEU A 389 5.51 -0.84 -23.70
N GLN A 390 5.79 -0.28 -22.53
CA GLN A 390 7.11 0.23 -22.18
C GLN A 390 8.15 -0.90 -22.16
N LYS A 391 9.44 -0.54 -22.14
CA LYS A 391 10.55 -1.52 -22.14
C LYS A 391 10.46 -2.57 -21.02
N ASP A 392 9.92 -2.19 -19.86
CA ASP A 392 9.73 -3.09 -18.73
C ASP A 392 8.40 -3.86 -18.74
N GLY A 393 7.58 -3.66 -19.78
CA GLY A 393 6.27 -4.28 -19.95
C GLY A 393 5.09 -3.47 -19.40
N SER A 394 5.30 -2.29 -18.82
CA SER A 394 4.21 -1.47 -18.27
C SER A 394 3.42 -0.69 -19.33
N LEU A 395 2.26 -0.18 -18.93
CA LEU A 395 1.44 0.74 -19.71
C LEU A 395 1.73 2.18 -19.32
N GLN A 396 2.04 3.03 -20.29
CA GLN A 396 2.13 4.47 -20.06
C GLN A 396 0.72 5.07 -19.96
N THR A 397 0.51 5.90 -18.95
CA THR A 397 -0.75 6.63 -18.75
C THR A 397 -0.54 8.14 -18.70
N ASP A 398 -1.64 8.88 -18.78
CA ASP A 398 -1.68 10.30 -18.44
C ASP A 398 -1.92 10.54 -16.93
N GLU A 399 -2.15 11.80 -16.57
CA GLU A 399 -2.42 12.28 -15.21
C GLU A 399 -3.68 11.66 -14.57
N ASN A 400 -4.64 11.21 -15.38
CA ASN A 400 -5.86 10.57 -14.94
C ASN A 400 -5.79 9.04 -15.06
N PHE A 401 -4.58 8.50 -15.23
CA PHE A 401 -4.32 7.08 -15.46
C PHE A 401 -4.96 6.53 -16.74
N ALA A 402 -5.36 7.39 -17.69
CA ALA A 402 -5.86 6.94 -18.98
C ALA A 402 -4.70 6.41 -19.82
N VAL A 403 -4.88 5.25 -20.46
CA VAL A 403 -3.85 4.61 -21.27
C VAL A 403 -3.68 5.41 -22.56
N LYS A 404 -2.43 5.81 -22.85
CA LYS A 404 -2.11 6.62 -24.03
C LYS A 404 -2.60 5.94 -25.32
N GLY A 405 -3.33 6.69 -26.14
CA GLY A 405 -3.84 6.22 -27.44
C GLY A 405 -5.15 5.42 -27.37
N LEU A 406 -5.66 5.12 -26.17
CA LEU A 406 -6.91 4.39 -25.99
C LEU A 406 -7.97 5.27 -25.33
N LYS A 407 -9.19 5.26 -25.89
CA LYS A 407 -10.33 5.98 -25.33
C LYS A 407 -11.01 5.11 -24.28
N ASP A 408 -11.30 5.70 -23.11
CA ASP A 408 -12.05 5.05 -22.02
C ASP A 408 -11.36 3.80 -21.42
N VAL A 409 -10.04 3.71 -21.57
CA VAL A 409 -9.22 2.64 -21.00
C VAL A 409 -8.22 3.25 -20.02
N TYR A 410 -8.14 2.68 -18.82
CA TYR A 410 -7.28 3.13 -17.74
C TYR A 410 -6.37 2.01 -17.27
N ALA A 411 -5.21 2.34 -16.71
CA ALA A 411 -4.31 1.37 -16.08
C ALA A 411 -3.88 1.85 -14.69
N VAL A 412 -3.99 0.99 -13.67
CA VAL A 412 -3.68 1.34 -12.28
C VAL A 412 -2.83 0.28 -11.58
N GLY A 413 -2.08 0.72 -10.57
CA GLY A 413 -1.20 -0.15 -9.78
C GLY A 413 0.09 -0.53 -10.51
N ASP A 414 0.66 -1.70 -10.17
CA ASP A 414 2.03 -2.08 -10.58
C ASP A 414 2.27 -2.12 -12.10
N ILE A 415 1.21 -2.17 -12.93
CA ILE A 415 1.30 -2.14 -14.40
C ILE A 415 1.40 -0.74 -14.99
N ALA A 416 1.13 0.32 -14.22
CA ALA A 416 0.98 1.66 -14.74
C ALA A 416 2.25 2.50 -14.53
N THR A 417 2.76 3.06 -15.63
CA THR A 417 3.80 4.09 -15.64
C THR A 417 3.12 5.44 -15.87
N TYR A 418 3.14 6.30 -14.85
CA TYR A 418 2.34 7.54 -14.82
C TYR A 418 3.21 8.76 -14.47
N PRO A 419 2.77 9.99 -14.82
CA PRO A 419 3.49 11.21 -14.45
C PRO A 419 3.47 11.44 -12.94
N TYR A 420 4.63 11.77 -12.35
CA TYR A 420 4.75 12.06 -10.93
C TYR A 420 5.04 13.54 -10.67
N HIS A 421 4.17 14.17 -9.87
CA HIS A 421 4.23 15.61 -9.55
C HIS A 421 4.67 15.91 -8.12
N GLY A 422 5.09 14.90 -7.35
CA GLY A 422 5.73 15.16 -6.06
C GLY A 422 7.12 15.79 -6.23
N PRO A 423 7.77 16.21 -5.13
CA PRO A 423 9.09 16.84 -5.18
C PRO A 423 10.12 16.04 -5.99
N GLY A 424 10.81 16.71 -6.92
CA GLY A 424 11.75 16.10 -7.88
C GLY A 424 11.08 15.47 -9.10
N GLY A 425 9.78 15.22 -9.09
CA GLY A 425 9.07 14.54 -10.16
C GLY A 425 8.88 15.37 -11.44
N ASN A 426 8.37 16.61 -11.31
CA ASN A 426 8.13 17.53 -12.41
C ASN A 426 7.37 16.91 -13.61
N GLY A 427 6.43 15.98 -13.36
CA GLY A 427 5.69 15.26 -14.40
C GLY A 427 6.47 14.13 -15.07
N GLY A 428 7.66 13.80 -14.57
CA GLY A 428 8.45 12.66 -15.02
C GLY A 428 7.72 11.34 -14.79
N LEU A 429 7.86 10.41 -15.73
CA LEU A 429 7.20 9.11 -15.66
C LEU A 429 7.85 8.21 -14.62
N VAL A 430 7.03 7.62 -13.76
CA VAL A 430 7.45 6.62 -12.78
C VAL A 430 6.50 5.44 -12.77
N ARG A 431 7.02 4.30 -12.34
CA ARG A 431 6.23 3.12 -12.00
C ARG A 431 6.47 2.78 -10.54
N ILE A 432 5.41 2.75 -9.75
CA ILE A 432 5.51 2.52 -8.30
C ILE A 432 4.70 1.28 -7.93
N GLU A 433 5.41 0.28 -7.42
CA GLU A 433 4.88 -1.02 -7.04
C GLU A 433 4.48 -1.00 -5.56
N HIS A 434 3.31 -0.45 -5.25
CA HIS A 434 2.85 -0.42 -3.87
C HIS A 434 1.33 -0.48 -3.73
N TRP A 435 0.89 -1.19 -2.68
CA TRP A 435 -0.52 -1.42 -2.37
C TRP A 435 -1.32 -0.11 -2.20
N ASN A 436 -0.78 0.85 -1.45
CA ASN A 436 -1.43 2.14 -1.22
C ASN A 436 -1.55 2.96 -2.53
N VAL A 437 -0.47 2.98 -3.30
CA VAL A 437 -0.40 3.70 -4.58
C VAL A 437 -1.42 3.16 -5.57
N ALA A 438 -1.53 1.83 -5.66
CA ALA A 438 -2.53 1.18 -6.49
C ALA A 438 -3.96 1.57 -6.08
N GLN A 439 -4.25 1.59 -4.78
CA GLN A 439 -5.58 1.97 -4.27
C GLN A 439 -5.95 3.40 -4.63
N ASN A 440 -5.03 4.34 -4.44
CA ASN A 440 -5.23 5.74 -4.74
C ASN A 440 -5.37 6.00 -6.24
N ALA A 441 -4.59 5.30 -7.08
CA ALA A 441 -4.76 5.33 -8.52
C ALA A 441 -6.17 4.87 -8.93
N GLY A 442 -6.69 3.79 -8.31
CA GLY A 442 -8.07 3.35 -8.51
C GLY A 442 -9.10 4.41 -8.13
N ARG A 443 -8.95 5.05 -6.95
CA ARG A 443 -9.82 6.13 -6.49
C ARG A 443 -9.76 7.37 -7.41
N ALA A 444 -8.59 7.69 -7.96
CA ALA A 444 -8.41 8.77 -8.92
C ALA A 444 -9.14 8.48 -10.24
N VAL A 445 -9.01 7.26 -10.78
CA VAL A 445 -9.77 6.83 -11.97
C VAL A 445 -11.27 6.88 -11.72
N ALA A 446 -11.74 6.46 -10.54
CA ALA A 446 -13.17 6.55 -10.20
C ALA A 446 -13.68 7.99 -10.22
N THR A 447 -12.91 8.93 -9.64
CA THR A 447 -13.23 10.37 -9.68
C THR A 447 -13.32 10.87 -11.12
N HIS A 448 -12.35 10.51 -11.96
CA HIS A 448 -12.32 10.94 -13.36
C HIS A 448 -13.46 10.32 -14.19
N ILE A 449 -13.83 9.05 -13.95
CA ILE A 449 -14.97 8.40 -14.61
C ILE A 449 -16.29 9.12 -14.28
N VAL A 450 -16.51 9.45 -13.00
CA VAL A 450 -17.75 10.10 -12.55
C VAL A 450 -17.79 11.59 -12.91
N ASN A 451 -16.64 12.27 -12.86
CA ASN A 451 -16.54 13.68 -13.18
C ASN A 451 -15.29 13.97 -14.04
N PRO A 452 -15.39 13.82 -15.38
CA PRO A 452 -14.26 14.00 -16.28
C PRO A 452 -13.66 15.42 -16.31
N SER A 453 -14.40 16.43 -15.82
CA SER A 453 -13.93 17.81 -15.72
C SER A 453 -13.30 18.16 -14.37
N ALA A 454 -13.30 17.22 -13.40
CA ALA A 454 -12.61 17.41 -12.14
C ALA A 454 -11.10 17.59 -12.38
N SER A 455 -10.49 18.49 -11.60
CA SER A 455 -9.04 18.63 -11.59
C SER A 455 -8.38 17.34 -11.10
N THR A 456 -7.29 16.95 -11.76
CA THR A 456 -6.49 15.81 -11.31
C THR A 456 -5.95 16.07 -9.91
N THR A 457 -6.06 15.05 -9.06
CA THR A 457 -5.49 15.05 -7.72
C THR A 457 -4.27 14.15 -7.68
N TYR A 458 -3.17 14.67 -7.14
CA TYR A 458 -1.94 13.93 -6.94
C TYR A 458 -1.80 13.53 -5.47
N PHE A 459 -1.14 12.41 -5.23
CA PHE A 459 -0.80 11.95 -3.89
C PHE A 459 0.71 11.72 -3.77
N ILE A 460 1.24 11.93 -2.57
CA ILE A 460 2.62 11.54 -2.26
C ILE A 460 2.60 10.06 -1.87
N PRO A 461 3.37 9.19 -2.56
CA PRO A 461 3.34 7.76 -2.29
C PRO A 461 3.86 7.47 -0.89
N VAL A 462 3.10 6.70 -0.13
CA VAL A 462 3.47 6.17 1.20
C VAL A 462 3.61 4.65 1.12
N PHE A 463 4.65 4.13 1.77
CA PHE A 463 5.03 2.71 1.82
C PHE A 463 5.42 2.29 3.25
N TRP A 464 5.24 1.00 3.56
CA TRP A 464 5.70 0.41 4.82
C TRP A 464 6.24 -1.02 4.63
N SER A 465 7.16 -1.40 5.51
CA SER A 465 7.77 -2.75 5.51
C SER A 465 8.11 -3.22 6.92
N ALA A 466 8.32 -4.53 7.08
CA ALA A 466 8.73 -5.16 8.33
C ALA A 466 10.16 -5.75 8.19
N LEU A 467 11.17 -4.90 8.42
CA LEU A 467 12.59 -5.23 8.22
C LEU A 467 13.29 -5.41 9.58
N GLY A 468 12.69 -6.24 10.43
CA GLY A 468 13.05 -6.33 11.85
C GLY A 468 12.31 -5.32 12.72
N ALA A 469 12.37 -4.04 12.36
CA ALA A 469 11.49 -2.99 12.86
C ALA A 469 10.56 -2.48 11.75
N GLN A 470 9.50 -1.77 12.13
CA GLN A 470 8.52 -1.22 11.19
C GLN A 470 9.13 -0.02 10.46
N LEU A 471 9.34 -0.18 9.15
CA LEU A 471 9.79 0.88 8.25
C LEU A 471 8.59 1.70 7.78
N ARG A 472 8.72 3.03 7.82
CA ARG A 472 7.85 3.98 7.10
C ARG A 472 8.66 4.65 6.00
N TYR A 473 8.02 4.92 4.88
CA TYR A 473 8.63 5.61 3.75
C TYR A 473 7.60 6.49 3.04
N SER A 474 7.99 7.68 2.62
CA SER A 474 7.16 8.57 1.80
C SER A 474 7.99 9.31 0.74
N GLY A 475 7.40 9.58 -0.42
CA GLY A 475 8.05 10.23 -1.56
C GLY A 475 8.61 9.23 -2.58
N ASN A 476 9.47 9.68 -3.50
CA ASN A 476 9.99 8.82 -4.56
C ASN A 476 11.43 9.20 -4.93
N THR A 477 12.37 8.28 -4.69
CA THR A 477 13.78 8.47 -5.02
C THR A 477 14.12 8.19 -6.48
N ILE A 478 13.21 7.59 -7.26
CA ILE A 478 13.49 7.17 -8.64
C ILE A 478 13.24 8.30 -9.64
N ALA A 479 12.22 9.13 -9.40
CA ALA A 479 11.77 10.16 -10.35
C ALA A 479 12.89 11.12 -10.78
N SER A 480 13.66 11.64 -9.81
CA SER A 480 14.81 12.52 -10.03
C SER A 480 16.16 11.92 -9.67
N GLY A 481 16.17 10.70 -9.12
CA GLY A 481 17.30 10.23 -8.32
C GLY A 481 17.46 11.02 -7.01
N TRP A 482 18.55 10.73 -6.30
CA TRP A 482 19.02 11.42 -5.11
C TRP A 482 20.56 11.40 -5.10
N ASP A 483 21.19 12.32 -4.38
CA ASP A 483 22.65 12.46 -4.30
C ASP A 483 23.21 12.62 -2.87
N ASP A 484 22.36 12.77 -1.86
CA ASP A 484 22.78 12.75 -0.46
C ASP A 484 21.64 12.25 0.45
N VAL A 485 22.02 11.81 1.66
CA VAL A 485 21.11 11.39 2.72
C VAL A 485 21.43 12.16 3.99
N VAL A 486 20.42 12.82 4.56
CA VAL A 486 20.52 13.39 5.92
C VAL A 486 19.93 12.36 6.88
N LEU A 487 20.79 11.70 7.66
CA LEU A 487 20.40 10.64 8.59
C LEU A 487 20.50 11.14 10.04
N ASP A 488 19.40 11.00 10.79
CA ASP A 488 19.34 11.16 12.23
C ASP A 488 19.07 9.82 12.91
N GLY A 489 19.80 9.52 13.99
CA GLY A 489 19.64 8.30 14.80
C GLY A 489 20.50 7.10 14.37
N ASP A 490 20.13 5.92 14.89
CA ASP A 490 20.87 4.66 14.72
C ASP A 490 20.02 3.63 13.97
N VAL A 491 20.50 3.25 12.80
CA VAL A 491 19.84 2.26 11.92
C VAL A 491 19.88 0.86 12.50
N GLY A 492 21.01 0.45 13.10
CA GLY A 492 21.15 -0.88 13.70
C GLY A 492 20.25 -1.07 14.93
N ALA A 493 19.91 0.01 15.62
CA ALA A 493 18.96 0.01 16.74
C ALA A 493 17.49 0.16 16.31
N GLY A 494 17.20 0.33 15.00
CA GLY A 494 15.85 0.54 14.49
C GLY A 494 15.20 1.85 14.96
N LYS A 495 16.01 2.88 15.27
CA LYS A 495 15.57 4.21 15.73
C LYS A 495 16.26 5.31 14.93
N TRP A 496 15.73 5.57 13.74
CA TRP A 496 16.37 6.47 12.78
C TRP A 496 15.36 7.13 11.85
N LEU A 497 15.77 8.25 11.25
CA LEU A 497 15.03 9.02 10.26
C LEU A 497 16.01 9.49 9.18
N ALA A 498 15.75 9.15 7.92
CA ALA A 498 16.59 9.50 6.78
C ALA A 498 15.79 10.35 5.79
N TYR A 499 16.38 11.46 5.36
CA TYR A 499 15.87 12.31 4.29
C TYR A 499 16.75 12.12 3.06
N TYR A 500 16.15 11.68 1.95
CA TYR A 500 16.84 11.54 0.67
C TYR A 500 16.69 12.82 -0.12
N THR A 501 17.81 13.39 -0.55
CA THR A 501 17.83 14.70 -1.19
C THR A 501 18.44 14.65 -2.58
N LYS A 502 17.91 15.48 -3.48
CA LYS A 502 18.52 15.83 -4.77
C LYS A 502 18.90 17.30 -4.73
N GLY A 503 20.18 17.60 -4.55
CA GLY A 503 20.60 18.96 -4.19
C GLY A 503 19.95 19.40 -2.87
N GLU A 504 19.22 20.51 -2.87
CA GLU A 504 18.52 21.01 -1.68
C GLU A 504 17.12 20.40 -1.46
N THR A 505 16.57 19.71 -2.46
CA THR A 505 15.19 19.22 -2.43
C THR A 505 15.11 17.85 -1.77
N VAL A 506 14.27 17.70 -0.74
CA VAL A 506 13.88 16.40 -0.18
C VAL A 506 12.93 15.71 -1.15
N VAL A 507 13.31 14.55 -1.65
CA VAL A 507 12.52 13.76 -2.63
C VAL A 507 11.86 12.54 -1.99
N ALA A 508 12.41 12.08 -0.87
CA ALA A 508 11.82 11.02 -0.05
C ALA A 508 12.29 11.09 1.40
N VAL A 509 11.58 10.38 2.27
CA VAL A 509 11.91 10.22 3.68
C VAL A 509 11.63 8.78 4.12
N ALA A 510 12.46 8.24 5.00
CA ALA A 510 12.28 6.90 5.57
C ALA A 510 12.60 6.89 7.06
N SER A 511 11.96 6.01 7.84
CA SER A 511 12.27 5.87 9.27
C SER A 511 11.92 4.51 9.83
N GLN A 512 12.58 4.14 10.92
CA GLN A 512 12.10 3.13 11.88
C GLN A 512 12.08 3.75 13.28
N GLY A 513 11.02 3.47 14.05
CA GLY A 513 10.93 3.88 15.45
C GLY A 513 10.78 5.39 15.68
N ARG A 514 10.39 6.16 14.66
CA ARG A 514 10.25 7.64 14.71
C ARG A 514 8.86 8.13 14.29
N ASP A 515 7.83 7.28 14.35
CA ASP A 515 6.45 7.68 14.05
C ASP A 515 6.02 8.87 14.95
N PRO A 516 5.37 9.92 14.41
CA PRO A 516 4.81 10.05 13.06
C PRO A 516 5.69 10.87 12.07
N ALA A 517 7.01 10.97 12.28
CA ALA A 517 7.89 11.88 11.53
C ALA A 517 7.76 11.78 9.99
N VAL A 518 7.68 10.56 9.45
CA VAL A 518 7.52 10.36 7.99
C VAL A 518 6.19 10.91 7.48
N MET A 519 5.11 10.83 8.28
CA MET A 519 3.79 11.36 7.90
C MET A 519 3.75 12.88 7.96
N GLN A 520 4.46 13.49 8.93
CA GLN A 520 4.65 14.94 8.98
C GLN A 520 5.35 15.42 7.70
N VAL A 521 6.46 14.78 7.34
CA VAL A 521 7.21 15.12 6.12
C VAL A 521 6.38 14.82 4.86
N SER A 522 5.58 13.75 4.85
CA SER A 522 4.67 13.44 3.74
C SER A 522 3.68 14.58 3.45
N GLU A 523 3.08 15.17 4.48
CA GLU A 523 2.21 16.35 4.30
C GLU A 523 3.01 17.57 3.82
N LEU A 524 4.21 17.79 4.35
CA LEU A 524 5.09 18.87 3.88
C LEU A 524 5.50 18.70 2.40
N LEU A 525 5.78 17.47 1.95
CA LEU A 525 6.05 17.17 0.54
C LEU A 525 4.84 17.48 -0.33
N ARG A 526 3.63 17.10 0.12
CA ARG A 526 2.37 17.38 -0.59
C ARG A 526 2.10 18.87 -0.71
N LEU A 527 2.44 19.64 0.32
CA LEU A 527 2.25 21.10 0.38
C LEU A 527 3.38 21.89 -0.29
N GLY A 528 4.46 21.25 -0.75
CA GLY A 528 5.64 21.94 -1.27
C GLY A 528 6.41 22.73 -0.20
N ARG A 529 6.32 22.31 1.07
CA ARG A 529 6.90 22.97 2.26
C ARG A 529 7.94 22.11 2.99
N ALA A 530 8.40 21.03 2.39
CA ALA A 530 9.46 20.22 2.98
C ALA A 530 10.73 21.07 3.20
N PRO A 531 11.43 20.93 4.34
CA PRO A 531 12.64 21.69 4.60
C PRO A 531 13.71 21.34 3.58
N THR A 532 14.59 22.30 3.29
CA THR A 532 15.75 22.03 2.45
C THR A 532 16.77 21.15 3.18
N LYS A 533 17.64 20.51 2.41
CA LYS A 533 18.79 19.78 2.93
C LYS A 533 19.62 20.60 3.93
N SER A 534 19.90 21.86 3.61
CA SER A 534 20.66 22.76 4.49
C SER A 534 19.94 23.03 5.82
N GLN A 535 18.61 23.21 5.79
CA GLN A 535 17.81 23.38 7.01
C GLN A 535 17.82 22.10 7.87
N LEU A 536 17.73 20.93 7.23
CA LEU A 536 17.84 19.63 7.92
C LEU A 536 19.20 19.45 8.60
N LYS A 537 20.30 19.75 7.90
CA LYS A 537 21.65 19.72 8.49
C LYS A 537 21.82 20.76 9.61
N GLY A 538 21.07 21.86 9.56
CA GLY A 538 20.99 22.87 10.61
C GLY A 538 20.12 22.48 11.81
N GLY A 539 19.49 21.29 11.82
CA GLY A 539 18.69 20.79 12.93
C GLY A 539 17.27 21.35 13.02
N VAL A 540 16.66 21.73 11.88
CA VAL A 540 15.26 22.17 11.86
C VAL A 540 14.33 21.10 12.45
N ASP A 541 13.42 21.54 13.32
CA ASP A 541 12.35 20.68 13.82
C ASP A 541 11.24 20.59 12.77
N ILE A 542 11.07 19.42 12.15
CA ILE A 542 10.02 19.19 11.16
C ILE A 542 8.59 19.35 11.73
N PHE A 543 8.40 19.22 13.03
CA PHE A 543 7.11 19.41 13.68
C PHE A 543 6.77 20.87 13.95
N SER A 544 7.76 21.77 13.89
CA SER A 544 7.51 23.21 13.95
C SER A 544 7.13 23.81 12.60
N ILE A 545 7.28 23.06 11.50
CA ILE A 545 6.91 23.51 10.15
C ILE A 545 5.41 23.34 9.95
N ASP A 546 4.77 24.42 9.55
CA ASP A 546 3.32 24.50 9.41
C ASP A 546 2.79 23.66 8.23
N VAL A 547 1.90 22.72 8.55
CA VAL A 547 1.15 21.87 7.60
C VAL A 547 -0.24 22.43 7.30
N SER A 548 -0.50 23.71 7.61
CA SER A 548 -1.68 24.42 7.14
C SER A 548 -1.72 24.48 5.61
N ALA A 549 -2.87 24.17 5.03
CA ALA A 549 -3.09 24.19 3.58
C ALA A 549 -3.84 25.46 3.18
#